data_AF-A0A9E8S9K1-F1
#
_entry.id   AF-A0A9E8S9K1-F1
#
_cell.length_a   1.000
_cell.length_b   1.000
_cell.length_c   1.000
_cell.angle_alpha   90.00
_cell.angle_beta   90.00
_cell.angle_gamma   90.00
#
_symmetry.space_group_name_H-M   'P 1'
#
loop_
_entity.id
_entity.type
_entity.pdbx_description
1 polymer ?
#
loop_
_entity_poly.entity_id
_entity_poly.type
_entity_poly.pdbx_seq_one_letter_code
_entity_poly.pdbx_strand_id
1 'polypeptide(L)'
;MVSFDHREPGTSEQRWAADGRLATRPGLSLDEFDALLVIAAHPDDETLGAGGLIAACAARGLPVRVVVVTDGAAASGHPDAAIAPRRSAELAAAVAALAPDAVIDELGFADGGTLEDREAIRDALRPLLAAAGPRTAVAAPWRGDGHRDHRVVGEVVAELADGAVLLEYPIWMWHWASPDDGVVPWARMVSLAVDAETKARAVARYPSQTQGADPQLGPHVLTRFAREREHFIVEEPIIGESYFDDMLQRRDDPWGFESRWYEQRKRALTLASLPDERYGAALEIGCSIGVLTADLAARCDDLLAVDISGRAVDRARIRVDGAARIEHRNAVVDFPEGAFDLIVLSEMGYYCSEGDLEQLLDSMLAALAPGGSILACHWRHPLDDGPLTGDRVHAALAMRDLPLIVQHAEDDLLIDVYSPDDRSVAVRTGLR
;
A
#
# COMPACT_ATOMS: atom_id res chain seq x y z
N MET A 1 21.18 -11.67 -10.97
CA MET A 1 21.99 -10.77 -10.14
C MET A 1 22.31 -9.55 -10.99
N VAL A 2 21.85 -8.36 -10.58
CA VAL A 2 22.18 -7.11 -11.26
C VAL A 2 23.60 -6.72 -10.85
N SER A 3 24.44 -6.34 -11.81
CA SER A 3 25.79 -5.82 -11.56
C SER A 3 25.78 -4.33 -11.90
N PHE A 4 26.22 -3.48 -10.97
CA PHE A 4 26.35 -2.04 -11.19
C PHE A 4 27.59 -1.51 -10.45
N ASP A 5 28.11 -0.36 -10.89
CA ASP A 5 29.21 0.35 -10.25
C ASP A 5 28.71 1.75 -9.82
N HIS A 6 28.78 2.06 -8.54
CA HIS A 6 28.31 3.34 -7.98
C HIS A 6 29.00 4.57 -8.60
N ARG A 7 30.20 4.40 -9.18
CA ARG A 7 30.98 5.46 -9.83
C ARG A 7 30.46 5.80 -11.23
N GLU A 8 29.69 4.90 -11.85
CA GLU A 8 29.01 5.19 -13.09
C GLU A 8 27.83 6.16 -12.84
N PRO A 9 27.35 6.90 -13.85
CA PRO A 9 26.25 7.84 -13.64
C PRO A 9 24.93 7.15 -13.27
N GLY A 10 24.71 5.92 -13.76
CA GLY A 10 23.43 5.21 -13.63
C GLY A 10 22.28 5.97 -14.30
N THR A 11 21.04 5.64 -13.92
CA THR A 11 19.87 6.40 -14.35
C THR A 11 19.81 7.77 -13.65
N SER A 12 19.71 8.85 -14.43
CA SER A 12 19.67 10.21 -13.87
C SER A 12 18.38 10.49 -13.10
N GLU A 13 18.46 11.33 -12.07
CA GLU A 13 17.27 11.77 -11.33
C GLU A 13 16.28 12.51 -12.24
N GLN A 14 16.77 13.25 -13.23
CA GLN A 14 15.92 13.90 -14.23
C GLN A 14 15.04 12.90 -14.98
N ARG A 15 15.55 11.69 -15.28
CA ARG A 15 14.76 10.64 -15.94
C ARG A 15 13.68 10.09 -15.01
N TRP A 16 14.01 9.84 -13.74
CA TRP A 16 13.05 9.42 -12.73
C TRP A 16 11.94 10.47 -12.51
N ALA A 17 12.30 11.75 -12.45
CA ALA A 17 11.36 12.84 -12.28
C ALA A 17 10.46 13.04 -13.51
N ALA A 18 11.00 12.91 -14.73
CA ALA A 18 10.26 13.09 -15.97
C ALA A 18 9.21 12.00 -16.23
N ASP A 19 9.37 10.83 -15.61
CA ASP A 19 8.43 9.71 -15.72
C ASP A 19 7.07 9.97 -15.04
N GLY A 20 7.05 10.81 -14.00
CA GLY A 20 5.83 11.23 -13.30
C GLY A 20 5.24 10.21 -12.32
N ARG A 21 5.50 8.89 -12.46
CA ARG A 21 4.92 7.88 -11.54
C ARG A 21 5.35 8.06 -10.09
N LEU A 22 6.57 8.54 -9.82
CA LEU A 22 7.04 8.81 -8.46
C LEU A 22 6.24 9.90 -7.73
N ALA A 23 5.73 10.90 -8.47
CA ALA A 23 4.98 12.01 -7.90
C ALA A 23 3.55 11.60 -7.51
N THR A 24 3.02 10.53 -8.12
CA THR A 24 1.64 10.06 -7.97
C THR A 24 1.54 8.73 -7.21
N ARG A 25 2.60 8.31 -6.51
CA ARG A 25 2.51 7.11 -5.66
C ARG A 25 1.56 7.38 -4.49
N PRO A 26 0.71 6.41 -4.09
CA PRO A 26 -0.17 6.54 -2.93
C PRO A 26 0.59 7.01 -1.69
N GLY A 27 -0.09 7.79 -0.84
CA GLY A 27 0.49 8.30 0.40
C GLY A 27 0.57 7.21 1.48
N LEU A 28 1.73 7.07 2.13
CA LEU A 28 1.87 6.27 3.36
C LEU A 28 1.30 7.07 4.55
N SER A 29 0.30 6.51 5.23
CA SER A 29 -0.16 7.05 6.53
C SER A 29 0.73 6.54 7.66
N LEU A 30 0.90 7.35 8.69
CA LEU A 30 1.66 6.97 9.89
C LEU A 30 0.75 6.70 11.10
N ASP A 31 -0.56 6.93 10.97
CA ASP A 31 -1.50 6.85 12.09
C ASP A 31 -1.85 5.39 12.48
N GLU A 32 -1.53 4.46 11.59
CA GLU A 32 -1.61 3.03 11.85
C GLU A 32 -0.43 2.50 12.67
N PHE A 33 0.63 3.30 12.84
CA PHE A 33 1.83 2.87 13.54
C PHE A 33 1.89 3.34 14.99
N ASP A 34 2.37 2.47 15.87
CA ASP A 34 2.67 2.78 17.27
C ASP A 34 4.17 2.79 17.59
N ALA A 35 5.00 2.25 16.69
CA ALA A 35 6.45 2.24 16.78
C ALA A 35 7.10 2.09 15.40
N LEU A 36 8.37 2.50 15.29
CA LEU A 36 9.20 2.33 14.10
C LEU A 36 10.48 1.55 14.45
N LEU A 37 10.72 0.45 13.72
CA LEU A 37 11.96 -0.29 13.73
C LEU A 37 12.62 -0.18 12.35
N VAL A 38 13.76 0.50 12.24
CA VAL A 38 14.55 0.61 11.01
C VAL A 38 15.70 -0.38 11.08
N ILE A 39 15.83 -1.25 10.08
CA ILE A 39 16.96 -2.16 9.91
C ILE A 39 17.74 -1.71 8.69
N ALA A 40 18.97 -1.24 8.86
CA ALA A 40 19.85 -0.81 7.78
C ALA A 40 21.00 -1.80 7.56
N ALA A 41 21.41 -2.00 6.31
CA ALA A 41 22.55 -2.86 6.01
C ALA A 41 23.86 -2.18 6.42
N HIS A 42 24.04 -0.90 6.09
CA HIS A 42 25.22 -0.12 6.41
C HIS A 42 24.86 1.21 7.10
N PRO A 43 25.82 1.86 7.78
CA PRO A 43 25.63 3.22 8.28
C PRO A 43 25.53 4.22 7.12
N ASP A 44 24.34 4.80 6.94
CA ASP A 44 23.90 5.79 5.93
C ASP A 44 22.55 5.38 5.30
N ASP A 45 22.33 4.09 5.09
CA ASP A 45 21.12 3.52 4.48
C ASP A 45 19.85 3.94 5.21
N GLU A 46 19.88 4.02 6.55
CA GLU A 46 18.73 4.45 7.36
C GLU A 46 18.35 5.90 7.08
N THR A 47 19.35 6.77 6.89
CA THR A 47 19.15 8.19 6.62
C THR A 47 18.78 8.41 5.16
N LEU A 48 19.40 7.68 4.23
CA LEU A 48 19.12 7.77 2.80
C LEU A 48 17.73 7.22 2.47
N GLY A 49 17.42 6.01 2.91
CA GLY A 49 16.19 5.30 2.58
C GLY A 49 14.98 5.70 3.43
N ALA A 50 15.20 6.00 4.71
CA ALA A 50 14.12 6.19 5.68
C ALA A 50 14.30 7.42 6.60
N GLY A 51 15.19 8.37 6.28
CA GLY A 51 15.49 9.49 7.17
C GLY A 51 14.28 10.40 7.44
N GLY A 52 13.44 10.61 6.43
CA GLY A 52 12.18 11.33 6.55
C GLY A 52 11.14 10.56 7.36
N LEU A 53 11.03 9.24 7.15
CA LEU A 53 10.20 8.36 7.98
C LEU A 53 10.61 8.41 9.46
N ILE A 54 11.92 8.31 9.76
CA ILE A 54 12.47 8.43 11.12
C ILE A 54 12.05 9.76 11.75
N ALA A 55 12.28 10.88 11.07
CA ALA A 55 11.92 12.20 11.57
C ALA A 55 10.40 12.37 11.75
N ALA A 56 9.59 11.86 10.82
CA ALA A 56 8.14 11.97 10.85
C ALA A 56 7.51 11.14 11.98
N CYS A 57 8.05 9.96 12.27
CA CYS A 57 7.65 9.12 13.41
C CYS A 57 8.08 9.76 14.74
N ALA A 58 9.31 10.26 14.84
CA ALA A 58 9.79 10.93 16.04
C ALA A 58 9.00 12.21 16.36
N ALA A 59 8.64 13.00 15.35
CA ALA A 59 7.79 14.19 15.52
C ALA A 59 6.38 13.87 16.03
N ARG A 60 5.90 12.64 15.81
CA ARG A 60 4.63 12.12 16.36
C ARG A 60 4.78 11.48 17.74
N GLY A 61 5.99 11.43 18.28
CA GLY A 61 6.28 10.79 19.56
C GLY A 61 6.27 9.26 19.49
N LEU A 62 6.35 8.66 18.29
CA LEU A 62 6.48 7.21 18.15
C LEU A 62 7.88 6.79 18.61
N PRO A 63 8.02 5.69 19.38
CA PRO A 63 9.32 5.10 19.66
C PRO A 63 10.02 4.71 18.36
N VAL A 64 11.27 5.16 18.20
CA VAL A 64 12.10 4.83 17.05
C VAL A 64 13.31 4.02 17.49
N ARG A 65 13.56 2.90 16.80
CA ARG A 65 14.76 2.09 16.97
C ARG A 65 15.42 1.89 15.62
N VAL A 66 16.73 2.12 15.54
CA VAL A 66 17.55 1.95 14.35
C VAL A 66 18.56 0.84 14.63
N VAL A 67 18.60 -0.16 13.77
CA VAL A 67 19.51 -1.30 13.86
C VAL A 67 20.37 -1.31 12.61
N VAL A 68 21.69 -1.26 12.76
CA VAL A 68 22.62 -1.32 11.63
C VAL A 68 23.36 -2.65 11.66
N VAL A 69 23.28 -3.40 10.57
CA VAL A 69 23.77 -4.78 10.49
C VAL A 69 25.29 -4.81 10.38
N THR A 70 25.87 -4.03 9.48
CA THR A 70 27.31 -4.05 9.20
C THR A 70 28.04 -2.82 9.72
N ASP A 71 29.37 -2.92 9.82
CA ASP A 71 30.26 -1.82 10.23
C ASP A 71 30.57 -0.80 9.11
N GLY A 72 30.12 -1.07 7.88
CA GLY A 72 30.38 -0.25 6.69
C GLY A 72 31.87 -0.11 6.32
N ALA A 73 32.76 -0.99 6.79
CA ALA A 73 34.19 -0.75 6.68
C ALA A 73 34.81 -1.07 5.31
N ALA A 74 34.18 -1.89 4.48
CA ALA A 74 34.75 -2.40 3.23
C ALA A 74 34.70 -1.36 2.10
N ALA A 75 33.74 -0.44 2.17
CA ALA A 75 33.52 0.53 1.11
C ALA A 75 34.61 1.62 0.94
N SER A 76 35.61 1.71 1.83
CA SER A 76 36.76 2.62 1.65
C SER A 76 37.84 2.08 0.70
N GLY A 77 37.73 0.84 0.21
CA GLY A 77 38.69 0.20 -0.70
C GLY A 77 40.11 -0.02 -0.13
N HIS A 78 40.35 0.43 1.10
CA HIS A 78 41.58 0.26 1.87
C HIS A 78 41.21 -0.08 3.32
N PRO A 79 41.81 -1.11 3.92
CA PRO A 79 41.54 -1.49 5.31
C PRO A 79 42.13 -0.43 6.25
N ASP A 80 41.33 0.58 6.57
CA ASP A 80 41.59 1.54 7.63
C ASP A 80 40.73 1.16 8.83
N ALA A 81 41.37 0.65 9.89
CA ALA A 81 40.68 0.24 11.12
C ALA A 81 39.94 1.40 11.82
N ALA A 82 40.20 2.66 11.45
CA ALA A 82 39.50 3.82 11.97
C ALA A 82 38.15 4.09 11.27
N ILE A 83 37.86 3.45 10.13
CA ILE A 83 36.67 3.78 9.33
C ILE A 83 35.37 3.36 10.03
N ALA A 84 35.31 2.17 10.61
CA ALA A 84 34.12 1.67 11.30
C ALA A 84 33.76 2.53 12.54
N PRO A 85 34.69 2.83 13.46
CA PRO A 85 34.42 3.76 14.57
C PRO A 85 33.98 5.15 14.09
N ARG A 86 34.52 5.63 12.97
CA ARG A 86 34.10 6.89 12.37
C ARG A 86 32.67 6.84 11.84
N ARG A 87 32.32 5.80 11.07
CA ARG A 87 30.97 5.62 10.52
C ARG A 87 29.91 5.43 11.63
N SER A 88 30.26 4.73 12.72
CA SER A 88 29.42 4.64 13.94
C SER A 88 29.15 6.03 14.54
N ALA A 89 30.17 6.87 14.69
CA ALA A 89 29.99 8.24 15.18
C ALA A 89 29.16 9.13 14.22
N GLU A 90 29.33 8.94 12.91
CA GLU A 90 28.55 9.62 11.87
C GLU A 90 27.07 9.21 11.92
N LEU A 91 26.79 7.91 12.08
CA LEU A 91 25.45 7.34 12.30
C LEU A 91 24.76 7.94 13.52
N ALA A 92 25.42 7.91 14.67
CA ALA A 92 24.86 8.47 15.89
C ALA A 92 24.51 9.96 15.73
N ALA A 93 25.36 10.73 15.04
CA ALA A 93 25.10 12.14 14.78
C ALA A 93 23.96 12.37 13.77
N ALA A 94 23.83 11.52 12.75
CA ALA A 94 22.75 11.59 11.76
C ALA A 94 21.39 11.26 12.39
N VAL A 95 21.31 10.13 13.10
CA VAL A 95 20.08 9.69 13.77
C VAL A 95 19.66 10.70 14.84
N ALA A 96 20.59 11.23 15.64
CA ALA A 96 20.27 12.27 16.62
C ALA A 96 19.71 13.56 15.99
N ALA A 97 20.04 13.86 14.73
CA ALA A 97 19.48 15.00 14.01
C ALA A 97 18.04 14.75 13.50
N LEU A 98 17.64 13.48 13.34
CA LEU A 98 16.31 13.07 12.89
C LEU A 98 15.37 12.75 14.06
N ALA A 99 15.87 12.00 15.03
CA ALA A 99 15.15 11.45 16.17
C ALA A 99 16.08 11.38 17.40
N PRO A 100 16.17 12.45 18.21
CA PRO A 100 17.11 12.53 19.33
C PRO A 100 16.97 11.42 20.38
N ASP A 101 15.75 10.90 20.56
CA ASP A 101 15.42 9.86 21.54
C ASP A 101 15.44 8.44 20.94
N ALA A 102 15.89 8.29 19.68
CA ALA A 102 15.96 6.99 19.05
C ALA A 102 17.00 6.07 19.71
N VAL A 103 16.66 4.78 19.79
CA VAL A 103 17.61 3.74 20.21
C VAL A 103 18.40 3.27 19.00
N ILE A 104 19.72 3.13 19.14
CA ILE A 104 20.60 2.65 18.06
C ILE A 104 21.27 1.34 18.52
N ASP A 105 21.20 0.31 17.67
CA ASP A 105 21.92 -0.95 17.84
C ASP A 105 22.82 -1.21 16.63
N GLU A 106 24.12 -1.38 16.86
CA GLU A 106 25.07 -1.78 15.83
C GLU A 106 25.44 -3.25 16.05
N LEU A 107 25.11 -4.13 15.09
CA LEU A 107 25.33 -5.58 15.22
C LEU A 107 26.78 -6.00 14.97
N GLY A 108 27.55 -5.17 14.26
CA GLY A 108 28.99 -5.34 14.07
C GLY A 108 29.41 -6.45 13.10
N PHE A 109 28.53 -6.88 12.19
CA PHE A 109 28.91 -7.79 11.11
C PHE A 109 29.84 -7.09 10.10
N ALA A 110 30.67 -7.87 9.40
CA ALA A 110 31.59 -7.29 8.43
C ALA A 110 30.83 -6.81 7.18
N ASP A 111 31.09 -5.58 6.74
CA ASP A 111 30.64 -5.06 5.44
C ASP A 111 31.12 -5.97 4.29
N GLY A 112 30.19 -6.36 3.43
CA GLY A 112 30.38 -7.35 2.36
C GLY A 112 30.25 -8.81 2.79
N GLY A 113 30.15 -9.10 4.08
CA GLY A 113 30.11 -10.47 4.66
C GLY A 113 28.70 -11.03 4.92
N THR A 114 27.64 -10.29 4.57
CA THR A 114 26.27 -10.63 5.01
C THR A 114 25.76 -12.00 4.57
N LEU A 115 26.15 -12.51 3.40
CA LEU A 115 25.71 -13.84 2.94
C LEU A 115 26.36 -14.95 3.76
N GLU A 116 27.65 -14.81 4.08
CA GLU A 116 28.39 -15.77 4.88
C GLU A 116 27.83 -15.78 6.31
N ASP A 117 27.47 -14.60 6.83
CA ASP A 117 26.95 -14.41 8.17
C ASP A 117 25.41 -14.45 8.24
N ARG A 118 24.71 -14.87 7.17
CA ARG A 118 23.24 -14.76 7.06
C ARG A 118 22.49 -15.34 8.26
N GLU A 119 22.86 -16.55 8.70
CA GLU A 119 22.20 -17.21 9.83
C GLU A 119 22.48 -16.49 11.16
N ALA A 120 23.70 -15.96 11.34
CA ALA A 120 24.04 -15.18 12.52
C ALA A 120 23.29 -13.84 12.55
N ILE A 121 23.17 -13.17 11.39
CA ILE A 121 22.36 -11.96 11.22
C ILE A 121 20.89 -12.25 11.52
N ARG A 122 20.34 -13.34 10.97
CA ARG A 122 18.98 -13.79 11.23
C ARG A 122 18.74 -14.01 12.72
N ASP A 123 19.66 -14.68 13.42
CA ASP A 123 19.52 -14.93 14.85
C ASP A 123 19.63 -13.66 15.71
N ALA A 124 20.45 -12.68 15.28
CA ALA A 124 20.53 -11.37 15.93
C ALA A 124 19.26 -10.53 15.72
N LEU A 125 18.66 -10.57 14.53
CA LEU A 125 17.46 -9.79 14.18
C LEU A 125 16.15 -10.42 14.69
N ARG A 126 16.09 -11.76 14.81
CA ARG A 126 14.91 -12.50 15.25
C ARG A 126 14.24 -11.95 16.51
N PRO A 127 14.93 -11.71 17.65
CA PRO A 127 14.27 -11.19 18.84
C PRO A 127 13.74 -9.76 18.68
N LEU A 128 14.35 -8.96 17.80
CA LEU A 128 13.90 -7.58 17.53
C LEU A 128 12.63 -7.58 16.68
N LEU A 129 12.60 -8.40 15.63
CA LEU A 129 11.45 -8.51 14.73
C LEU A 129 10.28 -9.27 15.38
N ALA A 130 10.54 -10.28 16.20
CA ALA A 130 9.48 -10.97 16.95
C ALA A 130 8.80 -10.08 18.02
N ALA A 131 9.43 -8.97 18.40
CA ALA A 131 8.84 -7.98 19.29
C ALA A 131 8.03 -6.90 18.54
N ALA A 132 8.14 -6.85 17.20
CA ALA A 132 7.34 -5.95 16.37
C ALA A 132 5.91 -6.49 16.27
N GLY A 133 4.93 -5.65 16.63
CA GLY A 133 3.51 -6.00 16.54
C GLY A 133 2.89 -5.60 15.20
N PRO A 134 1.58 -5.87 15.02
CA PRO A 134 0.83 -5.51 13.80
C PRO A 134 0.77 -4.01 13.51
N ARG A 135 1.10 -3.17 14.49
CA ARG A 135 1.16 -1.71 14.35
C ARG A 135 2.60 -1.18 14.39
N THR A 136 3.60 -2.05 14.36
CA THR A 136 5.00 -1.63 14.23
C THR A 136 5.37 -1.55 12.75
N ALA A 137 5.82 -0.37 12.31
CA ALA A 137 6.44 -0.23 11.00
C ALA A 137 7.87 -0.78 11.07
N VAL A 138 8.19 -1.75 10.20
CA VAL A 138 9.55 -2.26 10.02
C VAL A 138 10.08 -1.74 8.69
N ALA A 139 11.07 -0.86 8.72
CA ALA A 139 11.70 -0.34 7.51
C ALA A 139 13.03 -1.06 7.24
N ALA A 140 13.25 -1.55 6.02
CA ALA A 140 14.49 -2.26 5.66
C ALA A 140 14.88 -2.06 4.18
N PRO A 141 16.14 -2.31 3.78
CA PRO A 141 16.53 -2.28 2.38
C PRO A 141 15.67 -3.24 1.55
N TRP A 142 15.31 -2.82 0.34
CA TRP A 142 14.52 -3.65 -0.55
C TRP A 142 15.24 -4.94 -0.92
N ARG A 143 14.58 -6.09 -0.75
CA ARG A 143 15.12 -7.42 -1.08
C ARG A 143 15.44 -7.61 -2.56
N GLY A 144 14.92 -6.73 -3.43
CA GLY A 144 15.25 -6.66 -4.86
C GLY A 144 16.44 -5.75 -5.21
N ASP A 145 17.13 -5.16 -4.24
CA ASP A 145 18.23 -4.22 -4.48
C ASP A 145 19.41 -4.89 -5.24
N GLY A 146 20.21 -4.07 -5.93
CA GLY A 146 21.37 -4.53 -6.67
C GLY A 146 22.54 -4.88 -5.75
N HIS A 147 22.62 -4.25 -4.58
CA HIS A 147 23.68 -4.49 -3.60
C HIS A 147 23.44 -5.78 -2.82
N ARG A 148 24.49 -6.60 -2.69
CA ARG A 148 24.38 -7.92 -2.05
C ARG A 148 23.92 -7.82 -0.60
N ASP A 149 24.52 -6.92 0.17
CA ASP A 149 24.19 -6.79 1.60
C ASP A 149 22.77 -6.26 1.81
N HIS A 150 22.29 -5.37 0.94
CA HIS A 150 20.91 -4.89 1.00
C HIS A 150 19.93 -6.03 0.73
N ARG A 151 20.19 -6.86 -0.30
CA ARG A 151 19.35 -8.03 -0.56
C ARG A 151 19.33 -9.00 0.60
N VAL A 152 20.51 -9.38 1.12
CA VAL A 152 20.57 -10.37 2.20
C VAL A 152 19.84 -9.87 3.45
N VAL A 153 20.07 -8.61 3.84
CA VAL A 153 19.37 -8.01 4.99
C VAL A 153 17.87 -7.90 4.72
N GLY A 154 17.45 -7.38 3.56
CA GLY A 154 16.05 -7.26 3.18
C GLY A 154 15.31 -8.60 3.14
N GLU A 155 15.94 -9.65 2.60
CA GLU A 155 15.41 -11.02 2.60
C GLU A 155 15.25 -11.56 4.03
N VAL A 156 16.26 -11.41 4.89
CA VAL A 156 16.19 -11.87 6.28
C VAL A 156 15.11 -11.14 7.06
N VAL A 157 14.97 -9.83 6.89
CA VAL A 157 13.92 -9.04 7.54
C VAL A 157 12.55 -9.50 7.05
N ALA A 158 12.36 -9.65 5.74
CA ALA A 158 11.09 -10.12 5.18
C ALA A 158 10.69 -11.52 5.66
N GLU A 159 11.66 -12.42 5.86
CA GLU A 159 11.43 -13.76 6.40
C GLU A 159 11.05 -13.76 7.90
N LEU A 160 11.29 -12.65 8.61
CA LEU A 160 11.14 -12.56 10.07
C LEU A 160 10.08 -11.54 10.51
N ALA A 161 9.73 -10.56 9.68
CA ALA A 161 8.77 -9.50 9.98
C ALA A 161 7.30 -9.95 9.88
N ASP A 162 7.04 -11.21 10.23
CA ASP A 162 5.70 -11.79 10.23
C ASP A 162 4.81 -11.07 11.27
N GLY A 163 3.67 -10.56 10.81
CA GLY A 163 2.74 -9.81 11.64
C GLY A 163 3.14 -8.36 11.93
N ALA A 164 4.11 -7.77 11.24
CA ALA A 164 4.40 -6.33 11.25
C ALA A 164 4.22 -5.71 9.85
N VAL A 165 4.13 -4.37 9.75
CA VAL A 165 4.03 -3.70 8.44
C VAL A 165 5.44 -3.45 7.89
N LEU A 166 5.82 -4.19 6.85
CA LEU A 166 7.14 -4.09 6.22
C LEU A 166 7.18 -3.01 5.13
N LEU A 167 8.07 -2.04 5.31
CA LEU A 167 8.35 -0.92 4.40
C LEU A 167 9.75 -1.07 3.80
N GLU A 168 9.84 -1.60 2.59
CA GLU A 168 11.13 -1.82 1.94
C GLU A 168 11.61 -0.56 1.18
N TYR A 169 12.76 0.01 1.56
CA TYR A 169 13.32 1.17 0.88
C TYR A 169 14.40 0.78 -0.15
N PRO A 170 14.30 1.20 -1.41
CA PRO A 170 15.35 1.03 -2.39
C PRO A 170 16.49 2.03 -2.17
N ILE A 171 17.75 1.56 -2.24
CA ILE A 171 18.93 2.44 -2.20
C ILE A 171 19.56 2.51 -3.59
N TRP A 172 20.02 1.37 -4.12
CA TRP A 172 20.74 1.37 -5.40
C TRP A 172 19.84 1.14 -6.60
N MET A 173 18.58 0.72 -6.41
CA MET A 173 17.61 0.60 -7.52
C MET A 173 17.51 1.91 -8.33
N TRP A 174 17.54 3.05 -7.65
CA TRP A 174 17.54 4.37 -8.31
C TRP A 174 18.73 4.60 -9.24
N HIS A 175 19.82 3.87 -9.02
CA HIS A 175 21.03 3.93 -9.82
C HIS A 175 20.99 2.96 -11.00
N TRP A 176 20.73 1.67 -10.74
CA TRP A 176 20.89 0.62 -11.76
C TRP A 176 19.62 0.36 -12.58
N ALA A 177 18.43 0.70 -12.08
CA ALA A 177 17.18 0.54 -12.81
C ALA A 177 16.81 1.78 -13.61
N SER A 178 15.94 1.61 -14.59
CA SER A 178 15.21 2.65 -15.30
C SER A 178 13.72 2.58 -14.93
N PRO A 179 12.97 3.71 -14.97
CA PRO A 179 11.51 3.67 -14.77
C PRO A 179 10.78 2.63 -15.65
N ASP A 180 11.31 2.39 -16.85
CA ASP A 180 10.73 1.48 -17.85
C ASP A 180 10.97 -0.01 -17.54
N ASP A 181 11.86 -0.33 -16.61
CA ASP A 181 12.23 -1.71 -16.32
C ASP A 181 11.12 -2.40 -15.52
N GLY A 182 10.67 -3.57 -15.98
CA GLY A 182 9.63 -4.35 -15.30
C GLY A 182 10.01 -4.87 -13.91
N VAL A 183 11.28 -4.71 -13.51
CA VAL A 183 11.77 -5.02 -12.17
C VAL A 183 11.40 -3.95 -11.14
N VAL A 184 11.04 -2.73 -11.58
CA VAL A 184 10.62 -1.65 -10.68
C VAL A 184 9.19 -1.94 -10.19
N PRO A 185 8.97 -2.14 -8.88
CA PRO A 185 7.70 -2.64 -8.36
C PRO A 185 6.68 -1.52 -8.18
N TRP A 186 6.31 -0.83 -9.26
CA TRP A 186 5.43 0.34 -9.25
C TRP A 186 4.09 0.13 -8.55
N ALA A 187 3.49 -1.05 -8.72
CA ALA A 187 2.20 -1.40 -8.13
C ALA A 187 2.24 -1.52 -6.61
N ARG A 188 3.42 -1.76 -6.04
CA ARG A 188 3.67 -1.94 -4.60
C ARG A 188 4.35 -0.74 -3.97
N MET A 189 4.52 0.35 -4.70
CA MET A 189 5.28 1.51 -4.23
C MET A 189 4.34 2.56 -3.64
N VAL A 190 4.57 2.90 -2.37
CA VAL A 190 3.93 4.01 -1.65
C VAL A 190 4.93 5.14 -1.43
N SER A 191 4.45 6.30 -0.99
CA SER A 191 5.29 7.46 -0.76
C SER A 191 4.94 8.25 0.50
N LEU A 192 5.96 8.75 1.18
CA LEU A 192 5.83 9.60 2.36
C LEU A 192 6.35 10.99 2.02
N ALA A 193 5.59 12.04 2.32
CA ALA A 193 6.10 13.41 2.22
C ALA A 193 7.11 13.67 3.35
N VAL A 194 8.25 14.27 3.03
CA VAL A 194 9.36 14.44 3.99
C VAL A 194 9.81 15.89 4.10
N ASP A 195 10.32 16.24 5.27
CA ASP A 195 11.09 17.48 5.46
C ASP A 195 12.50 17.28 4.86
N ALA A 196 12.66 17.70 3.61
CA ALA A 196 13.90 17.57 2.87
C ALA A 196 15.08 18.32 3.54
N GLU A 197 14.83 19.41 4.27
CA GLU A 197 15.89 20.15 4.97
C GLU A 197 16.41 19.34 6.17
N THR A 198 15.51 18.78 6.97
CA THR A 198 15.88 17.92 8.09
C THR A 198 16.65 16.69 7.61
N LYS A 199 16.17 16.02 6.54
CA LYS A 199 16.88 14.90 5.93
C LYS A 199 18.26 15.31 5.40
N ALA A 200 18.37 16.43 4.69
CA ALA A 200 19.66 16.91 4.17
C ALA A 200 20.69 17.21 5.28
N ARG A 201 20.24 17.76 6.41
CA ARG A 201 21.11 17.99 7.59
C ARG A 201 21.63 16.69 8.20
N ALA A 202 20.83 15.63 8.20
CA ALA A 202 21.25 14.30 8.66
C ALA A 202 22.24 13.66 7.68
N VAL A 203 21.97 13.70 6.37
CA VAL A 203 22.88 13.20 5.32
C VAL A 203 24.25 13.88 5.42
N ALA A 204 24.30 15.18 5.73
CA ALA A 204 25.55 15.92 5.91
C ALA A 204 26.41 15.45 7.10
N ARG A 205 25.90 14.55 7.95
CA ARG A 205 26.65 13.93 9.06
C ARG A 205 27.48 12.72 8.64
N TYR A 206 27.46 12.36 7.35
CA TYR A 206 28.28 11.29 6.77
C TYR A 206 29.43 11.81 5.89
N PRO A 207 30.40 12.61 6.40
CA PRO A 207 31.50 13.11 5.58
C PRO A 207 32.42 12.00 5.08
N SER A 208 32.50 10.84 5.75
CA SER A 208 33.26 9.70 5.20
C SER A 208 32.64 9.13 3.92
N GLN A 209 31.33 9.32 3.72
CA GLN A 209 30.59 8.81 2.55
C GLN A 209 30.43 9.86 1.45
N THR A 210 30.26 11.12 1.84
CA THR A 210 29.82 12.20 0.95
C THR A 210 30.96 13.13 0.51
N GLN A 211 32.12 13.08 1.16
CA GLN A 211 33.26 13.95 0.89
C GLN A 211 34.51 13.13 0.55
N GLY A 212 35.47 13.77 -0.12
CA GLY A 212 36.72 13.14 -0.54
C GLY A 212 36.97 13.28 -2.05
N ALA A 213 38.05 12.67 -2.53
CA ALA A 213 38.40 12.68 -3.95
C ALA A 213 37.52 11.73 -4.79
N ASP A 214 37.05 10.64 -4.18
CA ASP A 214 36.16 9.65 -4.79
C ASP A 214 35.12 9.20 -3.75
N PRO A 215 34.13 10.05 -3.43
CA PRO A 215 33.12 9.74 -2.41
C PRO A 215 32.19 8.63 -2.88
N GLN A 216 31.88 7.68 -2.00
CA GLN A 216 30.94 6.60 -2.28
C GLN A 216 29.54 7.15 -2.63
N LEU A 217 29.13 8.21 -1.94
CA LEU A 217 27.88 8.94 -2.19
C LEU A 217 28.17 10.26 -2.90
N GLY A 218 28.53 10.17 -4.19
CA GLY A 218 28.71 11.34 -5.03
C GLY A 218 27.42 12.14 -5.28
N PRO A 219 27.50 13.37 -5.82
CA PRO A 219 26.33 14.21 -6.07
C PRO A 219 25.23 13.54 -6.92
N HIS A 220 25.59 12.69 -7.87
CA HIS A 220 24.64 11.95 -8.71
C HIS A 220 23.84 10.91 -7.93
N VAL A 221 24.40 10.39 -6.83
CA VAL A 221 23.69 9.50 -5.90
C VAL A 221 22.80 10.32 -4.97
N LEU A 222 23.38 11.33 -4.31
CA LEU A 222 22.68 12.14 -3.30
C LEU A 222 21.45 12.87 -3.84
N THR A 223 21.47 13.30 -5.11
CA THR A 223 20.34 13.99 -5.73
C THR A 223 19.05 13.14 -5.71
N ARG A 224 19.16 11.80 -5.74
CA ARG A 224 18.01 10.87 -5.67
C ARG A 224 17.34 10.83 -4.30
N PHE A 225 18.09 11.15 -3.25
CA PHE A 225 17.63 11.13 -1.86
C PHE A 225 17.24 12.52 -1.35
N ALA A 226 17.41 13.55 -2.18
CA ALA A 226 16.99 14.93 -1.91
C ALA A 226 15.54 15.22 -2.33
N ARG A 227 14.77 14.20 -2.71
CA ARG A 227 13.35 14.31 -3.07
C ARG A 227 12.51 14.78 -1.87
N GLU A 228 11.43 15.50 -2.16
CA GLU A 228 10.42 15.89 -1.15
C GLU A 228 9.53 14.71 -0.70
N ARG A 229 9.75 13.53 -1.28
CA ARG A 229 9.06 12.29 -0.92
C ARG A 229 10.06 11.14 -0.82
N GLU A 230 9.88 10.31 0.20
CA GLU A 230 10.49 8.98 0.27
C GLU A 230 9.54 7.95 -0.32
N HIS A 231 10.09 6.87 -0.88
CA HIS A 231 9.34 5.82 -1.54
C HIS A 231 9.66 4.48 -0.91
N PHE A 232 8.62 3.74 -0.56
CA PHE A 232 8.72 2.42 0.07
C PHE A 232 7.97 1.39 -0.76
N ILE A 233 8.43 0.16 -0.72
CA ILE A 233 7.84 -0.98 -1.39
C ILE A 233 7.17 -1.82 -0.30
N VAL A 234 5.88 -2.07 -0.44
CA VAL A 234 5.07 -2.84 0.49
C VAL A 234 4.73 -4.19 -0.13
N GLU A 235 4.40 -5.20 0.69
CA GLU A 235 3.98 -6.49 0.12
C GLU A 235 2.62 -6.39 -0.60
N GLU A 236 1.71 -5.54 -0.09
CA GLU A 236 0.40 -5.21 -0.69
C GLU A 236 0.18 -3.69 -0.66
N PRO A 237 -0.42 -3.07 -1.70
CA PRO A 237 -0.69 -1.62 -1.70
C PRO A 237 -1.68 -1.27 -0.59
N ILE A 238 -1.21 -0.46 0.36
CA ILE A 238 -2.01 -0.03 1.52
C ILE A 238 -3.01 1.05 1.07
N ILE A 239 -4.19 0.65 0.59
CA ILE A 239 -5.42 1.45 0.76
C ILE A 239 -6.21 0.81 1.90
N GLY A 240 -5.82 1.17 3.12
CA GLY A 240 -6.40 0.65 4.35
C GLY A 240 -7.51 1.53 4.92
N GLU A 241 -8.03 1.12 6.08
CA GLU A 241 -9.06 1.82 6.85
C GLU A 241 -8.77 3.33 7.03
N SER A 242 -7.51 3.67 7.35
CA SER A 242 -7.09 5.04 7.64
C SER A 242 -7.29 6.01 6.47
N TYR A 243 -7.10 5.53 5.23
CA TYR A 243 -7.34 6.35 4.03
C TYR A 243 -8.80 6.81 3.94
N PHE A 244 -9.74 5.88 4.17
CA PHE A 244 -11.17 6.17 4.12
C PHE A 244 -11.64 7.00 5.33
N ASP A 245 -11.13 6.69 6.51
CA ASP A 245 -11.45 7.42 7.74
C ASP A 245 -10.99 8.89 7.69
N ASP A 246 -9.79 9.16 7.19
CA ASP A 246 -9.25 10.51 7.02
C ASP A 246 -10.09 11.34 6.04
N MET A 247 -10.50 10.73 4.93
CA MET A 247 -11.32 11.38 3.92
C MET A 247 -12.70 11.73 4.50
N LEU A 248 -13.33 10.80 5.24
CA LEU A 248 -14.61 11.02 5.92
C LEU A 248 -14.50 12.00 7.11
N GLN A 249 -13.33 12.12 7.74
CA GLN A 249 -13.09 13.13 8.78
C GLN A 249 -13.05 14.55 8.19
N ARG A 250 -12.50 14.71 6.99
CA ARG A 250 -12.39 16.02 6.33
C ARG A 250 -13.73 16.49 5.76
N ARG A 251 -14.59 15.56 5.33
CA ARG A 251 -15.95 15.83 4.80
C ARG A 251 -16.88 14.66 5.15
N ASP A 252 -18.03 14.97 5.76
CA ASP A 252 -19.04 13.96 6.13
C ASP A 252 -19.57 13.13 4.93
N ASP A 253 -19.57 13.74 3.74
CA ASP A 253 -19.94 13.12 2.46
C ASP A 253 -18.94 13.60 1.38
N PRO A 254 -17.75 12.97 1.28
CA PRO A 254 -16.67 13.46 0.43
C PRO A 254 -17.00 13.38 -1.06
N TRP A 255 -17.82 12.40 -1.44
CA TRP A 255 -18.27 12.18 -2.81
C TRP A 255 -19.55 12.92 -3.17
N GLY A 256 -20.33 13.36 -2.18
CA GLY A 256 -21.59 14.07 -2.39
C GLY A 256 -22.76 13.15 -2.73
N PHE A 257 -22.78 11.93 -2.17
CA PHE A 257 -23.83 10.92 -2.35
C PHE A 257 -25.24 11.44 -2.07
N GLU A 258 -25.40 12.38 -1.14
CA GLU A 258 -26.71 12.95 -0.78
C GLU A 258 -27.16 14.08 -1.73
N SER A 259 -26.21 14.85 -2.24
CA SER A 259 -26.48 16.18 -2.81
C SER A 259 -26.22 16.28 -4.31
N ARG A 260 -25.33 15.47 -4.89
CA ARG A 260 -25.00 15.52 -6.31
C ARG A 260 -26.02 14.76 -7.13
N TRP A 261 -26.56 15.41 -8.15
CA TRP A 261 -27.45 14.77 -9.12
C TRP A 261 -26.82 13.54 -9.76
N TYR A 262 -25.52 13.59 -10.07
CA TYR A 262 -24.78 12.44 -10.61
C TYR A 262 -24.92 11.20 -9.72
N GLU A 263 -24.69 11.33 -8.41
CA GLU A 263 -24.77 10.22 -7.46
C GLU A 263 -26.19 9.71 -7.25
N GLN A 264 -27.18 10.61 -7.20
CA GLN A 264 -28.60 10.23 -7.12
C GLN A 264 -29.04 9.44 -8.35
N ARG A 265 -28.64 9.90 -9.56
CA ARG A 265 -28.96 9.23 -10.83
C ARG A 265 -28.23 7.90 -10.95
N LYS A 266 -26.94 7.84 -10.62
CA LYS A 266 -26.14 6.61 -10.62
C LYS A 266 -26.83 5.55 -9.78
N ARG A 267 -27.18 5.88 -8.52
CA ARG A 267 -27.92 4.97 -7.62
C ARG A 267 -29.25 4.50 -8.19
N ALA A 268 -30.03 5.40 -8.78
CA ALA A 268 -31.30 5.02 -9.41
C ALA A 268 -31.10 4.05 -10.60
N LEU A 269 -30.06 4.25 -11.41
CA LEU A 269 -29.69 3.32 -12.49
C LEU A 269 -29.22 1.98 -11.93
N THR A 270 -28.36 1.98 -10.91
CA THR A 270 -27.88 0.78 -10.22
C THR A 270 -29.06 -0.10 -9.77
N LEU A 271 -30.05 0.50 -9.10
CA LEU A 271 -31.24 -0.23 -8.65
C LEU A 271 -32.13 -0.69 -9.81
N ALA A 272 -32.24 0.11 -10.88
CA ALA A 272 -33.02 -0.23 -12.06
C ALA A 272 -32.39 -1.34 -12.92
N SER A 273 -31.08 -1.54 -12.81
CA SER A 273 -30.33 -2.61 -13.50
C SER A 273 -30.50 -3.99 -12.86
N LEU A 274 -31.01 -4.06 -11.62
CA LEU A 274 -31.22 -5.33 -10.92
C LEU A 274 -32.33 -6.16 -11.58
N PRO A 275 -32.10 -7.46 -11.90
CA PRO A 275 -33.03 -8.26 -12.68
C PRO A 275 -34.27 -8.74 -11.90
N ASP A 276 -34.20 -8.82 -10.57
CA ASP A 276 -35.27 -9.36 -9.73
C ASP A 276 -35.81 -8.29 -8.78
N GLU A 277 -37.14 -8.23 -8.59
CA GLU A 277 -37.81 -7.22 -7.76
C GLU A 277 -37.47 -7.35 -6.26
N ARG A 278 -37.12 -8.55 -5.79
CA ARG A 278 -36.82 -8.83 -4.38
C ARG A 278 -35.73 -9.89 -4.30
N TYR A 279 -34.90 -9.77 -3.26
CA TYR A 279 -33.78 -10.66 -2.95
C TYR A 279 -33.94 -11.22 -1.55
N GLY A 280 -33.60 -12.49 -1.33
CA GLY A 280 -33.65 -13.13 -0.03
C GLY A 280 -32.47 -12.77 0.85
N ALA A 281 -31.24 -12.91 0.33
CA ALA A 281 -30.01 -12.66 1.07
C ALA A 281 -29.01 -11.92 0.20
N ALA A 282 -28.76 -10.65 0.53
CA ALA A 282 -27.89 -9.78 -0.23
C ALA A 282 -26.63 -9.39 0.54
N LEU A 283 -25.52 -9.22 -0.20
CA LEU A 283 -24.26 -8.67 0.28
C LEU A 283 -23.91 -7.40 -0.49
N GLU A 284 -23.68 -6.29 0.23
CA GLU A 284 -23.09 -5.07 -0.33
C GLU A 284 -21.66 -4.90 0.20
N ILE A 285 -20.69 -4.83 -0.72
CA ILE A 285 -19.27 -4.70 -0.40
C ILE A 285 -18.84 -3.24 -0.62
N GLY A 286 -18.35 -2.59 0.45
CA GLY A 286 -17.95 -1.18 0.42
C GLY A 286 -19.15 -0.23 0.55
N CYS A 287 -19.95 -0.40 1.59
CA CYS A 287 -21.22 0.32 1.75
C CYS A 287 -21.08 1.82 2.06
N SER A 288 -19.87 2.28 2.39
CA SER A 288 -19.57 3.66 2.76
C SER A 288 -20.55 4.16 3.83
N ILE A 289 -21.08 5.38 3.68
CA ILE A 289 -22.05 5.95 4.61
C ILE A 289 -23.45 5.30 4.50
N GLY A 290 -23.70 4.37 3.58
CA GLY A 290 -24.94 3.59 3.52
C GLY A 290 -26.10 4.20 2.73
N VAL A 291 -25.81 5.07 1.74
CA VAL A 291 -26.86 5.68 0.90
C VAL A 291 -27.48 4.66 -0.06
N LEU A 292 -26.66 3.85 -0.74
CA LEU A 292 -27.15 2.75 -1.58
C LEU A 292 -27.77 1.63 -0.72
N THR A 293 -27.15 1.31 0.41
CA THR A 293 -27.64 0.32 1.39
C THR A 293 -29.09 0.55 1.79
N ALA A 294 -29.49 1.80 2.06
CA ALA A 294 -30.87 2.12 2.45
C ALA A 294 -31.90 1.77 1.36
N ASP A 295 -31.55 2.00 0.09
CA ASP A 295 -32.43 1.67 -1.04
C ASP A 295 -32.44 0.16 -1.31
N LEU A 296 -31.29 -0.52 -1.17
CA LEU A 296 -31.19 -1.98 -1.27
C LEU A 296 -31.96 -2.69 -0.16
N ALA A 297 -31.97 -2.16 1.06
CA ALA A 297 -32.71 -2.74 2.19
C ALA A 297 -34.21 -2.86 1.90
N ALA A 298 -34.78 -1.94 1.11
CA ALA A 298 -36.19 -2.03 0.69
C ALA A 298 -36.48 -3.18 -0.29
N ARG A 299 -35.43 -3.79 -0.85
CA ARG A 299 -35.46 -4.84 -1.88
C ARG A 299 -35.01 -6.20 -1.35
N CYS A 300 -34.51 -6.28 -0.12
CA CYS A 300 -33.89 -7.49 0.43
C CYS A 300 -34.60 -7.95 1.72
N ASP A 301 -34.73 -9.27 1.93
CA ASP A 301 -35.25 -9.83 3.17
C ASP A 301 -34.15 -9.86 4.27
N ASP A 302 -32.90 -10.17 3.90
CA ASP A 302 -31.69 -10.00 4.72
C ASP A 302 -30.60 -9.30 3.88
N LEU A 303 -30.16 -8.12 4.32
CA LEU A 303 -29.06 -7.39 3.70
C LEU A 303 -27.91 -7.28 4.69
N LEU A 304 -26.76 -7.84 4.32
CA LEU A 304 -25.47 -7.57 4.95
C LEU A 304 -24.71 -6.54 4.12
N ALA A 305 -24.31 -5.44 4.74
CA ALA A 305 -23.45 -4.45 4.14
C ALA A 305 -22.17 -4.30 4.97
N VAL A 306 -21.02 -4.30 4.29
CA VAL A 306 -19.70 -4.29 4.93
C VAL A 306 -18.86 -3.12 4.42
N ASP A 307 -18.03 -2.57 5.31
CA ASP A 307 -17.03 -1.56 4.95
C ASP A 307 -15.81 -1.66 5.86
N ILE A 308 -14.63 -1.30 5.33
CA ILE A 308 -13.37 -1.28 6.06
C ILE A 308 -13.25 -0.06 6.99
N SER A 309 -14.03 1.01 6.76
CA SER A 309 -14.05 2.20 7.59
C SER A 309 -15.04 2.06 8.74
N GLY A 310 -14.54 2.05 9.99
CA GLY A 310 -15.41 2.07 11.16
C GLY A 310 -16.34 3.30 11.19
N ARG A 311 -15.85 4.46 10.72
CA ARG A 311 -16.65 5.69 10.63
C ARG A 311 -17.78 5.59 9.61
N ALA A 312 -17.49 5.01 8.44
CA ALA A 312 -18.49 4.77 7.40
C ALA A 312 -19.61 3.86 7.95
N VAL A 313 -19.22 2.76 8.61
CA VAL A 313 -20.13 1.81 9.25
C VAL A 313 -21.04 2.47 10.28
N ASP A 314 -20.51 3.32 11.16
CA ASP A 314 -21.34 4.02 12.15
C ASP A 314 -22.38 4.94 11.50
N ARG A 315 -22.02 5.60 10.41
CA ARG A 315 -22.95 6.44 9.63
C ARG A 315 -24.00 5.60 8.90
N ALA A 316 -23.58 4.49 8.29
CA ALA A 316 -24.48 3.56 7.63
C ALA A 316 -25.50 2.98 8.62
N ARG A 317 -25.08 2.56 9.81
CA ARG A 317 -25.96 2.06 10.89
C ARG A 317 -27.04 3.06 11.26
N ILE A 318 -26.66 4.33 11.44
CA ILE A 318 -27.62 5.41 11.74
C ILE A 318 -28.59 5.60 10.57
N ARG A 319 -28.09 5.58 9.33
CA ARG A 319 -28.91 5.82 8.15
C ARG A 319 -29.93 4.71 7.89
N VAL A 320 -29.54 3.44 8.04
CA VAL A 320 -30.43 2.31 7.73
C VAL A 320 -31.38 1.99 8.87
N ASP A 321 -31.13 2.49 10.10
CA ASP A 321 -32.01 2.35 11.27
C ASP A 321 -32.52 0.92 11.49
N GLY A 322 -31.61 -0.06 11.38
CA GLY A 322 -31.93 -1.49 11.56
C GLY A 322 -32.56 -2.19 10.36
N ALA A 323 -32.73 -1.52 9.22
CA ALA A 323 -33.23 -2.13 7.98
C ALA A 323 -32.20 -3.06 7.30
N ALA A 324 -30.92 -2.98 7.68
CA ALA A 324 -29.85 -3.85 7.20
C ALA A 324 -28.82 -4.12 8.31
N ARG A 325 -28.10 -5.24 8.22
CA ARG A 325 -26.96 -5.55 9.08
C ARG A 325 -25.72 -4.85 8.53
N ILE A 326 -25.09 -4.02 9.34
CA ILE A 326 -23.87 -3.29 8.95
C ILE A 326 -22.69 -3.76 9.80
N GLU A 327 -21.65 -4.27 9.15
CA GLU A 327 -20.46 -4.79 9.80
C GLU A 327 -19.20 -4.02 9.37
N HIS A 328 -18.33 -3.74 10.34
CA HIS A 328 -16.99 -3.24 10.08
C HIS A 328 -16.10 -4.42 9.74
N ARG A 329 -15.76 -4.54 8.46
CA ARG A 329 -15.11 -5.72 7.90
C ARG A 329 -14.48 -5.37 6.55
N ASN A 330 -13.23 -5.78 6.37
CA ASN A 330 -12.56 -5.73 5.08
C ASN A 330 -12.84 -7.02 4.30
N ALA A 331 -13.73 -6.95 3.30
CA ALA A 331 -14.14 -8.11 2.51
C ALA A 331 -13.02 -8.72 1.64
N VAL A 332 -11.91 -8.02 1.44
CA VAL A 332 -10.74 -8.56 0.72
C VAL A 332 -10.03 -9.63 1.56
N VAL A 333 -9.90 -9.39 2.87
CA VAL A 333 -9.13 -10.26 3.79
C VAL A 333 -10.02 -11.18 4.64
N ASP A 334 -11.23 -10.73 4.96
CA ASP A 334 -12.23 -11.45 5.76
C ASP A 334 -13.58 -11.36 5.04
N PHE A 335 -13.77 -12.21 4.04
CA PHE A 335 -15.00 -12.24 3.25
C PHE A 335 -16.17 -12.82 4.07
N PRO A 336 -17.36 -12.21 4.06
CA PRO A 336 -18.52 -12.72 4.80
C PRO A 336 -18.92 -14.15 4.42
N GLU A 337 -19.05 -15.02 5.42
CA GLU A 337 -19.60 -16.37 5.21
C GLU A 337 -21.10 -16.31 4.85
N GLY A 338 -21.50 -17.10 3.86
CA GLY A 338 -22.91 -17.22 3.47
C GLY A 338 -23.10 -17.58 2.01
N ALA A 339 -24.37 -17.68 1.61
CA ALA A 339 -24.78 -17.76 0.21
C ALA A 339 -25.74 -16.61 -0.08
N PHE A 340 -25.43 -15.79 -1.08
CA PHE A 340 -26.15 -14.56 -1.39
C PHE A 340 -26.78 -14.65 -2.77
N ASP A 341 -28.06 -14.29 -2.89
CA ASP A 341 -28.76 -14.19 -4.17
C ASP A 341 -28.59 -12.81 -4.84
N LEU A 342 -27.97 -11.86 -4.13
CA LEU A 342 -27.42 -10.63 -4.68
C LEU A 342 -26.07 -10.30 -4.04
N ILE A 343 -25.05 -10.03 -4.85
CA ILE A 343 -23.79 -9.44 -4.40
C ILE A 343 -23.56 -8.13 -5.16
N VAL A 344 -23.36 -7.03 -4.45
CA VAL A 344 -23.15 -5.70 -5.00
C VAL A 344 -21.71 -5.24 -4.74
N LEU A 345 -20.99 -4.93 -5.81
CA LEU A 345 -19.67 -4.31 -5.81
C LEU A 345 -19.77 -2.94 -6.50
N SER A 346 -20.04 -1.90 -5.71
CA SER A 346 -20.25 -0.54 -6.24
C SER A 346 -19.17 0.40 -5.72
N GLU A 347 -18.51 1.13 -6.63
CA GLU A 347 -17.45 2.11 -6.30
C GLU A 347 -16.35 1.51 -5.41
N MET A 348 -16.06 0.22 -5.63
CA MET A 348 -15.05 -0.58 -4.94
C MET A 348 -14.25 -1.34 -6.02
N GLY A 349 -13.39 -2.30 -5.66
CA GLY A 349 -12.56 -3.07 -6.58
C GLY A 349 -11.40 -2.27 -7.18
N TYR A 350 -11.62 -0.99 -7.52
CA TYR A 350 -10.57 -0.12 -8.02
C TYR A 350 -9.62 0.41 -6.94
N TYR A 351 -9.97 0.17 -5.67
CA TYR A 351 -9.13 0.40 -4.49
C TYR A 351 -8.26 -0.81 -4.16
N CYS A 352 -8.53 -1.97 -4.76
CA CYS A 352 -7.79 -3.20 -4.54
C CYS A 352 -6.51 -3.24 -5.40
N SER A 353 -5.50 -3.98 -4.95
CA SER A 353 -4.46 -4.46 -5.87
C SER A 353 -5.07 -5.39 -6.93
N GLU A 354 -4.31 -5.71 -8.00
CA GLU A 354 -4.77 -6.72 -8.96
C GLU A 354 -5.00 -8.08 -8.30
N GLY A 355 -4.14 -8.49 -7.36
CA GLY A 355 -4.28 -9.76 -6.65
C GLY A 355 -5.47 -9.79 -5.71
N ASP A 356 -5.67 -8.72 -4.94
CA ASP A 356 -6.80 -8.55 -4.03
C ASP A 356 -8.13 -8.54 -4.77
N LEU A 357 -8.17 -7.90 -5.94
CA LEU A 357 -9.34 -7.90 -6.79
C LEU A 357 -9.66 -9.33 -7.25
N GLU A 358 -8.69 -10.09 -7.75
CA GLU A 358 -8.90 -11.47 -8.16
C GLU A 358 -9.41 -12.35 -7.00
N GLN A 359 -8.83 -12.22 -5.81
CA GLN A 359 -9.26 -12.95 -4.62
C GLN A 359 -10.68 -12.57 -4.17
N LEU A 360 -10.99 -11.28 -4.20
CA LEU A 360 -12.32 -10.78 -3.88
C LEU A 360 -13.36 -11.34 -4.86
N LEU A 361 -13.08 -11.28 -6.16
CA LEU A 361 -13.99 -11.79 -7.20
C LEU A 361 -14.21 -13.30 -7.07
N ASP A 362 -13.16 -14.07 -6.74
CA ASP A 362 -13.28 -15.50 -6.49
C ASP A 362 -14.14 -15.81 -5.26
N SER A 363 -13.99 -15.02 -4.20
CA SER A 363 -14.82 -15.12 -2.99
C SER A 363 -16.28 -14.77 -3.26
N MET A 364 -16.54 -13.73 -4.06
CA MET A 364 -17.89 -13.38 -4.51
C MET A 364 -18.55 -14.51 -5.31
N LEU A 365 -17.81 -15.13 -6.24
CA LEU A 365 -18.33 -16.26 -7.02
C LEU A 365 -18.62 -17.49 -6.15
N ALA A 366 -17.76 -17.78 -5.18
CA ALA A 366 -17.96 -18.88 -4.25
C ALA A 366 -19.18 -18.68 -3.33
N ALA A 367 -19.50 -17.44 -2.98
CA ALA A 367 -20.65 -17.07 -2.15
C ALA A 367 -21.95 -16.84 -2.96
N LEU A 368 -21.90 -16.86 -4.29
CA LEU A 368 -23.07 -16.62 -5.13
C LEU A 368 -24.03 -17.81 -5.10
N ALA A 369 -25.30 -17.56 -4.78
CA ALA A 369 -26.34 -18.60 -4.81
C ALA A 369 -26.59 -19.11 -6.25
N PRO A 370 -27.14 -20.34 -6.45
CA PRO A 370 -27.30 -20.98 -7.77
C PRO A 370 -28.15 -20.24 -8.84
N GLY A 371 -28.76 -19.10 -8.51
CA GLY A 371 -29.41 -18.19 -9.45
C GLY A 371 -29.21 -16.72 -9.08
N GLY A 372 -28.20 -16.44 -8.24
CA GLY A 372 -27.92 -15.11 -7.73
C GLY A 372 -27.33 -14.19 -8.79
N SER A 373 -27.37 -12.90 -8.53
CA SER A 373 -26.80 -11.86 -9.40
C SER A 373 -25.60 -11.18 -8.74
N ILE A 374 -24.56 -10.90 -9.52
CA ILE A 374 -23.48 -9.98 -9.17
C ILE A 374 -23.73 -8.67 -9.92
N LEU A 375 -23.85 -7.56 -9.19
CA LEU A 375 -23.90 -6.23 -9.77
C LEU A 375 -22.57 -5.52 -9.53
N ALA A 376 -21.99 -4.95 -10.58
CA ALA A 376 -20.83 -4.07 -10.52
C ALA A 376 -21.20 -2.67 -11.04
N CYS A 377 -20.82 -1.61 -10.31
CA CYS A 377 -21.11 -0.22 -10.68
C CYS A 377 -19.92 0.67 -10.36
N HIS A 378 -19.25 1.23 -11.38
CA HIS A 378 -18.03 2.01 -11.17
C HIS A 378 -17.97 3.29 -12.00
N TRP A 379 -17.42 4.33 -11.39
CA TRP A 379 -16.83 5.47 -12.07
C TRP A 379 -15.72 5.02 -13.04
N ARG A 380 -15.76 5.53 -14.28
CA ARG A 380 -14.88 5.05 -15.35
C ARG A 380 -13.53 5.76 -15.43
N HIS A 381 -13.45 7.00 -14.95
CA HIS A 381 -12.22 7.78 -15.06
C HIS A 381 -11.21 7.39 -13.97
N PRO A 382 -9.90 7.59 -14.20
CA PRO A 382 -8.89 7.34 -13.20
C PRO A 382 -9.18 8.08 -11.90
N LEU A 383 -8.96 7.42 -10.77
CA LEU A 383 -8.93 8.05 -9.46
C LEU A 383 -7.50 8.53 -9.19
N ASP A 384 -7.37 9.70 -8.57
CA ASP A 384 -6.06 10.26 -8.23
C ASP A 384 -5.25 9.30 -7.32
N ASP A 385 -5.94 8.55 -6.45
CA ASP A 385 -5.35 7.66 -5.44
C ASP A 385 -5.69 6.16 -5.65
N GLY A 386 -6.43 5.79 -6.71
CA GLY A 386 -6.87 4.41 -6.93
C GLY A 386 -5.85 3.56 -7.72
N PRO A 387 -5.47 2.34 -7.28
CA PRO A 387 -4.54 1.46 -7.97
C PRO A 387 -5.06 0.97 -9.33
N LEU A 388 -6.38 0.86 -9.50
CA LEU A 388 -7.03 0.41 -10.73
C LEU A 388 -8.08 1.43 -11.18
N THR A 389 -8.67 1.21 -12.36
CA THR A 389 -9.82 1.98 -12.85
C THR A 389 -11.09 1.13 -12.76
N GLY A 390 -12.27 1.76 -12.78
CA GLY A 390 -13.55 1.03 -12.90
C GLY A 390 -13.55 0.10 -14.12
N ASP A 391 -13.09 0.58 -15.27
CA ASP A 391 -12.99 -0.25 -16.49
C ASP A 391 -12.11 -1.50 -16.28
N ARG A 392 -11.06 -1.44 -15.45
CA ARG A 392 -10.23 -2.62 -15.09
C ARG A 392 -10.97 -3.60 -14.19
N VAL A 393 -11.78 -3.11 -13.24
CA VAL A 393 -12.63 -3.96 -12.39
C VAL A 393 -13.63 -4.75 -13.23
N HIS A 394 -14.31 -4.06 -14.14
CA HIS A 394 -15.27 -4.68 -15.06
C HIS A 394 -14.60 -5.67 -16.02
N ALA A 395 -13.40 -5.35 -16.51
CA ALA A 395 -12.64 -6.30 -17.34
C ALA A 395 -12.27 -7.59 -16.59
N ALA A 396 -11.90 -7.50 -15.30
CA ALA A 396 -11.60 -8.67 -14.47
C ALA A 396 -12.85 -9.54 -14.23
N LEU A 397 -14.00 -8.93 -13.97
CA LEU A 397 -15.29 -9.61 -13.86
C LEU A 397 -15.70 -10.31 -15.17
N ALA A 398 -15.50 -9.65 -16.31
CA ALA A 398 -15.83 -10.20 -17.63
C ALA A 398 -15.02 -11.45 -18.00
N MET A 399 -13.88 -11.69 -17.34
CA MET A 399 -13.08 -12.91 -17.52
C MET A 399 -13.63 -14.12 -16.76
N ARG A 400 -14.64 -13.93 -15.91
CA ARG A 400 -15.29 -15.01 -15.15
C ARG A 400 -16.31 -15.73 -16.02
N ASP A 401 -16.49 -17.03 -15.77
CA ASP A 401 -17.48 -17.86 -16.47
C ASP A 401 -18.89 -17.62 -15.92
N LEU A 402 -19.38 -16.39 -16.09
CA LEU A 402 -20.69 -15.93 -15.63
C LEU A 402 -21.34 -15.09 -16.74
N PRO A 403 -22.56 -15.41 -17.19
CA PRO A 403 -23.24 -14.64 -18.23
C PRO A 403 -23.51 -13.19 -17.82
N LEU A 404 -23.16 -12.24 -18.70
CA LEU A 404 -23.55 -10.83 -18.59
C LEU A 404 -24.99 -10.66 -19.10
N ILE A 405 -25.89 -10.17 -18.25
CA ILE A 405 -27.33 -10.04 -18.56
C ILE A 405 -27.80 -8.59 -18.68
N VAL A 406 -27.09 -7.64 -18.05
CA VAL A 406 -27.36 -6.20 -18.16
C VAL A 406 -26.03 -5.48 -18.29
N GLN A 407 -25.95 -4.54 -19.23
CA GLN A 407 -24.87 -3.58 -19.32
C GLN A 407 -25.45 -2.19 -19.57
N HIS A 408 -24.99 -1.23 -18.77
CA HIS A 408 -25.26 0.18 -18.95
C HIS A 408 -23.94 0.93 -18.98
N ALA A 409 -23.59 1.47 -20.14
CA ALA A 409 -22.30 2.13 -20.36
C ALA A 409 -22.50 3.58 -20.80
N GLU A 410 -21.90 4.49 -20.06
CA GLU A 410 -21.83 5.93 -20.34
C GLU A 410 -20.36 6.38 -20.31
N ASP A 411 -20.09 7.64 -20.65
CA ASP A 411 -18.73 8.20 -20.58
C ASP A 411 -18.16 8.12 -19.15
N ASP A 412 -19.00 8.33 -18.14
CA ASP A 412 -18.60 8.47 -16.74
C ASP A 412 -18.89 7.23 -15.88
N LEU A 413 -19.77 6.34 -16.34
CA LEU A 413 -20.39 5.30 -15.53
C LEU A 413 -20.48 3.99 -16.30
N LEU A 414 -20.06 2.89 -15.66
CA LEU A 414 -20.29 1.54 -16.15
C LEU A 414 -21.03 0.73 -15.08
N ILE A 415 -22.12 0.08 -15.48
CA ILE A 415 -22.86 -0.87 -14.65
C ILE A 415 -23.01 -2.17 -15.43
N ASP A 416 -22.56 -3.27 -14.83
CA ASP A 416 -22.73 -4.62 -15.38
C ASP A 416 -23.45 -5.49 -14.34
N VAL A 417 -24.32 -6.38 -14.82
CA VAL A 417 -24.95 -7.41 -13.99
C VAL A 417 -24.70 -8.77 -14.61
N TYR A 418 -24.13 -9.66 -13.81
CA TYR A 418 -23.83 -11.03 -14.17
C TYR A 418 -24.70 -12.01 -13.38
N SER A 419 -25.12 -13.10 -14.00
CA SER A 419 -25.96 -14.11 -13.36
C SER A 419 -25.86 -15.46 -14.09
N PRO A 420 -25.85 -16.60 -13.39
CA PRO A 420 -25.96 -17.93 -14.01
C PRO A 420 -27.27 -18.12 -14.77
N ASP A 421 -28.35 -17.46 -14.34
CA ASP A 421 -29.61 -17.41 -15.07
C ASP A 421 -29.55 -16.28 -16.11
N ASP A 422 -29.41 -16.67 -17.38
CA ASP A 422 -29.24 -15.77 -18.53
C ASP A 422 -30.55 -15.21 -19.09
N ARG A 423 -31.69 -15.53 -18.47
CA ARG A 423 -33.00 -15.03 -18.90
C ARG A 423 -33.09 -13.52 -18.71
N SER A 424 -33.66 -12.84 -19.71
CA SER A 424 -33.95 -11.40 -19.61
C SER A 424 -34.93 -11.09 -18.49
N VAL A 425 -34.90 -9.86 -17.98
CA VAL A 425 -35.85 -9.37 -16.95
C VAL A 425 -37.31 -9.60 -17.37
N ALA A 426 -37.64 -9.35 -18.64
CA ALA A 426 -38.95 -9.64 -19.21
C ALA A 426 -39.35 -11.12 -19.03
N VAL A 427 -38.46 -12.04 -19.37
CA VAL A 427 -38.72 -13.48 -19.23
C VAL A 427 -38.80 -13.90 -17.76
N ARG A 428 -37.93 -13.38 -16.89
CA ARG A 428 -37.93 -13.65 -15.44
C ARG A 428 -39.25 -13.24 -14.78
N THR A 429 -39.80 -12.10 -15.23
CA THR A 429 -41.05 -11.52 -14.74
C THR A 429 -42.31 -12.02 -15.45
N GLY A 430 -42.18 -12.99 -16.38
CA GLY A 430 -43.31 -13.64 -17.05
C GLY A 430 -43.89 -12.87 -18.24
N LEU A 431 -43.21 -11.83 -18.72
CA LEU A 431 -43.53 -11.19 -20.00
C LEU A 431 -43.09 -12.10 -21.15
N ARG A 432 -44.04 -12.45 -22.02
CA ARG A 432 -43.85 -13.38 -23.16
C ARG A 432 -43.81 -12.66 -24.49
#